data_AF-A0A4R4EB79-F1
#
_entry.id   AF-A0A4R4EB79-F1
#
_cell.length_a   1.000
_cell.length_b   1.000
_cell.length_c   1.000
_cell.angle_alpha   90.00
_cell.angle_beta   90.00
_cell.angle_gamma   90.00
#
_symmetry.space_group_name_H-M   'P 1'
#
loop_
_entity.id
_entity.type
_entity.pdbx_description
1 polymer ?
#
loop_
_entity_poly.entity_id
_entity_poly.type
_entity_poly.pdbx_seq_one_letter_code
_entity_poly.pdbx_strand_id
1 'polypeptide(L)' 'MEIIIRKSTIQFKNPQVGQPTRAVGEHYNGRTINASVDGNEKLFRFKKEEIPFLVDEDEMITTITARVNSELE' A
#
# COMPACT_ATOMS: atom_id res chain seq x y z
N MET A 1 -1.17 18.67 -5.71
CA MET A 1 -0.29 17.65 -5.14
C MET A 1 0.07 16.69 -6.26
N GLU A 2 1.34 16.66 -6.67
CA GLU A 2 1.83 15.67 -7.64
C GLU A 2 2.27 14.42 -6.88
N ILE A 3 1.70 13.26 -7.21
CA ILE A 3 2.03 11.96 -6.60
C ILE A 3 2.51 11.02 -7.68
N ILE A 4 3.75 10.57 -7.57
CA ILE A 4 4.37 9.63 -8.50
C ILE A 4 4.71 8.36 -7.74
N ILE A 5 4.04 7.26 -8.06
CA ILE A 5 4.33 5.97 -7.45
C ILE A 5 5.66 5.46 -8.03
N ARG A 6 6.68 5.31 -7.18
CA ARG A 6 7.99 4.78 -7.56
C ARG A 6 8.05 3.27 -7.41
N LYS A 7 7.49 2.74 -6.32
CA LYS A 7 7.54 1.32 -6.01
C LYS A 7 6.32 0.91 -5.18
N SER A 8 5.72 -0.21 -5.55
CA SER A 8 4.71 -0.89 -4.75
C SER A 8 5.23 -2.26 -4.36
N THR A 9 5.19 -2.58 -3.07
CA THR A 9 5.61 -3.89 -2.54
C THR A 9 4.46 -4.51 -1.75
N ILE A 10 4.00 -5.66 -2.23
CA ILE A 10 2.95 -6.43 -1.55
C ILE A 10 3.56 -7.26 -0.43
N GLN A 11 2.94 -7.23 0.73
CA GLN A 11 3.32 -8.05 1.87
C GLN A 11 2.36 -9.24 1.97
N PHE A 12 2.91 -10.44 1.88
CA PHE A 12 2.18 -11.68 2.11
C PHE A 12 2.52 -12.25 3.49
N LYS A 13 1.50 -12.72 4.20
CA LYS A 13 1.63 -13.42 5.47
C LYS A 13 0.60 -14.54 5.50
N ASN A 14 1.03 -15.76 5.76
CA ASN A 14 0.09 -16.85 5.98
C ASN A 14 -0.74 -16.57 7.26
N PRO A 15 -2.08 -16.58 7.21
CA PRO A 15 -2.92 -16.44 8.40
C PRO A 15 -2.69 -17.57 9.41
N GLN A 16 -2.27 -18.77 8.96
CA GLN A 16 -1.90 -19.88 9.83
C GLN A 16 -0.39 -19.88 10.12
N VAL A 17 -0.05 -19.80 11.41
CA VAL A 17 1.35 -19.80 11.87
C VAL A 17 1.98 -21.18 11.60
N GLY A 18 3.18 -21.18 11.01
CA GLY A 18 3.92 -22.41 10.69
C GLY A 18 3.64 -22.99 9.30
N GLN A 19 2.75 -22.38 8.53
CA GLN A 19 2.43 -22.79 7.15
C GLN A 19 3.15 -21.90 6.12
N PRO A 20 3.47 -22.40 4.91
CA PRO A 20 4.20 -21.64 3.91
C PRO A 20 3.39 -20.46 3.38
N THR A 21 4.03 -19.30 3.19
CA THR A 21 3.38 -18.12 2.60
C THR A 21 3.32 -18.25 1.07
N ARG A 22 2.15 -17.98 0.48
CA ARG A 22 1.91 -17.98 -0.96
C ARG A 22 1.56 -16.57 -1.44
N ALA A 23 1.87 -16.27 -2.70
CA ALA A 23 1.54 -15.00 -3.34
C ALA A 23 0.07 -15.00 -3.84
N VAL A 24 -0.87 -15.21 -2.93
CA VAL A 24 -2.32 -15.27 -3.21
C VAL A 24 -3.06 -14.26 -2.34
N GLY A 25 -4.26 -13.86 -2.76
CA GLY A 25 -5.10 -12.89 -2.05
C GLY A 25 -5.41 -13.31 -0.60
N GLU A 26 -5.54 -14.60 -0.31
CA GLU A 26 -5.78 -15.11 1.05
C GLU A 26 -4.63 -14.84 2.03
N HIS A 27 -3.41 -14.75 1.50
CA HIS A 27 -2.20 -14.47 2.28
C HIS A 27 -1.87 -12.97 2.25
N TYR A 28 -2.71 -12.13 1.65
CA TYR A 28 -2.45 -10.71 1.57
C TYR A 28 -2.53 -10.06 2.96
N ASN A 29 -1.45 -9.39 3.36
CA ASN A 29 -1.33 -8.73 4.65
C ASN A 29 -1.36 -7.21 4.55
N GLY A 30 -0.93 -6.67 3.41
CA GLY A 30 -0.89 -5.24 3.16
C GLY A 30 0.06 -4.89 2.02
N ARG A 31 0.25 -3.59 1.81
CA ARG A 31 1.08 -3.06 0.74
C ARG A 31 1.87 -1.88 1.25
N THR A 32 3.16 -1.85 0.93
CA THR A 32 4.00 -0.68 1.13
C THR A 32 4.18 0.01 -0.21
N ILE A 33 3.79 1.28 -0.29
CA ILE A 33 3.93 2.10 -1.49
C ILE A 33 4.95 3.20 -1.19
N ASN A 34 6.02 3.25 -1.99
CA ASN A 34 6.94 4.37 -2.02
C ASN A 34 6.53 5.29 -3.16
N ALA A 35 6.15 6.52 -2.82
CA ALA A 35 5.69 7.52 -3.77
C ALA A 35 6.42 8.84 -3.54
N SER A 36 6.73 9.55 -4.62
CA SER A 36 7.21 10.93 -4.55
C SER A 36 6.00 11.85 -4.50
N VAL A 37 5.88 12.62 -3.41
CA VAL A 37 4.82 13.59 -3.18
C VAL A 37 5.45 14.97 -3.23
N ASP A 38 5.13 15.75 -4.27
CA ASP A 38 5.67 17.10 -4.47
C ASP A 38 7.23 17.11 -4.45
N GLY A 39 7.83 16.14 -5.14
CA GLY A 39 9.28 15.95 -5.18
C GLY A 39 9.90 15.29 -3.95
N ASN A 40 9.14 15.03 -2.88
CA ASN A 40 9.63 14.39 -1.66
C ASN A 40 9.27 12.91 -1.62
N GLU A 41 10.26 12.02 -1.45
CA GLU A 41 10.00 10.59 -1.30
C GLU A 41 9.33 10.29 0.04
N LYS A 42 8.13 9.72 -0.03
CA LYS A 42 7.35 9.28 1.14
C LYS A 42 7.01 7.80 1.02
N LEU A 43 7.17 7.12 2.14
CA LEU A 43 6.86 5.70 2.27
C LEU A 43 5.56 5.51 3.04
N PHE A 44 4.58 4.91 2.38
CA PHE A 44 3.26 4.63 2.92
C PHE A 44 3.11 3.14 3.19
N ARG A 45 2.70 2.80 4.41
CA ARG A 45 2.39 1.42 4.80
C ARG A 45 0.90 1.29 4.98
N PHE A 46 0.29 0.48 4.13
CA PHE A 46 -1.13 0.18 4.15
C PHE A 46 -1.35 -1.25 4.63
N LYS A 47 -2.30 -1.43 5.53
CA LYS A 47 -2.79 -2.76 5.92
C LYS A 47 -3.76 -3.29 4.88
N LYS A 48 -4.04 -4.60 4.93
CA LYS A 48 -5.07 -5.23 4.08
C LYS A 48 -6.47 -4.64 4.22
N GLU A 49 -6.74 -3.96 5.34
CA GLU A 49 -8.01 -3.26 5.62
C GLU A 49 -8.08 -1.89 4.94
N GLU A 50 -6.94 -1.26 4.66
CA GLU A 50 -6.87 0.06 4.02
C GLU A 50 -6.79 -0.05 2.51
N ILE A 51 -6.06 -1.03 1.98
CA ILE A 51 -5.91 -1.21 0.54
C ILE A 51 -6.05 -2.68 0.16
N PRO A 52 -6.97 -3.03 -0.75
CA PRO A 52 -7.19 -4.41 -1.14
C PRO A 52 -6.02 -4.99 -1.97
N PHE A 53 -5.99 -6.32 -2.08
CA PHE A 53 -4.97 -7.01 -2.90
C PHE A 53 -5.08 -6.62 -4.38
N LEU A 54 -6.31 -6.63 -4.90
CA LEU A 54 -6.67 -6.11 -6.21
C LEU A 54 -7.00 -4.63 -6.06
N VAL A 55 -6.06 -3.78 -6.47
CA VAL A 55 -6.20 -2.33 -6.45
C VAL A 55 -5.56 -1.77 -7.71
N ASP A 56 -6.23 -0.80 -8.32
CA ASP A 56 -5.74 -0.10 -9.51
C ASP A 56 -4.74 1.01 -9.14
N GLU A 57 -4.05 1.56 -10.13
CA GLU A 57 -3.16 2.70 -9.95
C GLU A 57 -3.91 3.94 -9.43
N ASP A 58 -5.11 4.22 -9.95
CA ASP A 58 -5.89 5.40 -9.56
C ASP A 58 -6.34 5.33 -8.09
N GLU A 59 -6.77 4.14 -7.65
CA GLU A 59 -7.12 3.85 -6.26
C GLU A 59 -5.90 3.98 -5.32
N MET A 60 -4.72 3.54 -5.77
CA MET A 60 -3.48 3.74 -5.01
C MET A 60 -3.17 5.23 -4.80
N ILE A 61 -3.28 6.04 -5.85
CA ILE A 61 -3.04 7.48 -5.78
C ILE A 61 -4.07 8.14 -4.86
N THR A 62 -5.34 7.77 -4.98
CA THR A 62 -6.42 8.28 -4.12
C THR A 62 -6.16 7.96 -2.65
N THR A 63 -5.75 6.73 -2.34
CA THR A 63 -5.45 6.29 -0.97
C THR A 63 -4.26 7.06 -0.38
N ILE A 64 -3.20 7.29 -1.17
CA ILE A 64 -2.05 8.09 -0.75
C ILE A 64 -2.47 9.54 -0.51
N THR A 65 -3.27 10.11 -1.41
CA THR A 65 -3.78 11.49 -1.31
C THR A 65 -4.57 11.66 -0.01
N ALA A 66 -5.51 10.76 0.27
CA ALA A 66 -6.29 10.76 1.50
C ALA A 66 -5.40 10.67 2.75
N ARG A 67 -4.37 9.82 2.73
CA ARG A 67 -3.43 9.70 3.85
C ARG A 67 -2.61 10.97 4.06
N VAL A 68 -2.11 11.60 2.99
CA VAL A 68 -1.32 12.83 3.15
C VAL A 68 -2.20 13.99 3.64
N ASN A 69 -3.44 14.09 3.18
CA ASN A 69 -4.39 15.09 3.69
C ASN A 69 -4.73 14.86 5.16
N SER A 70 -4.92 13.60 5.59
CA SER A 70 -5.21 13.27 7.00
C SER A 70 -4.06 13.58 7.95
N GLU A 71 -2.81 13.67 7.48
CA GLU A 71 -1.64 14.03 8.30
C GLU A 71 -1.40 15.56 8.32
N LEU A 72 -2.14 16.33 7.51
CA LEU A 72 -2.07 17.79 7.42
C LEU A 72 -3.10 18.51 8.33
N GLU A 73 -4.00 17.77 8.98
CA GLU A 73 -4.96 18.25 9.98
C GLU A 73 -4.47 18.02 11.41
#